data_AF-A0A838XT10-F1
#
_entry.id   AF-A0A838XT10-F1
#
_cell.length_a   1.000
_cell.length_b   1.000
_cell.length_c   1.000
_cell.angle_alpha   90.00
_cell.angle_beta   90.00
_cell.angle_gamma   90.00
#
_symmetry.space_group_name_H-M   'P 1'
#
loop_
_entity.id
_entity.type
_entity.pdbx_description
1 polymer ?
#
loop_
_entity_poly.entity_id
_entity_poly.type
_entity_poly.pdbx_seq_one_letter_code
_entity_poly.pdbx_strand_id
1 'polypeptide(L)' 'MRSGLGPWPVLALAGVLLAAVPGCREDEQNRVLGLEKGVYAGASDTELTEAQRRELRQRGERQRF' A
#
# COMPACT_ATOMS: atom_id res chain seq x y z
N MET A 1 -43.13 33.90 -8.37
CA MET A 1 -42.48 33.25 -7.22
C MET A 1 -41.73 32.03 -7.71
N ARG A 2 -40.40 32.12 -7.86
CA ARG A 2 -39.53 30.96 -8.07
C ARG A 2 -38.39 31.12 -7.07
N SER A 3 -38.60 30.61 -5.87
CA SER A 3 -37.54 30.43 -4.88
C SER A 3 -36.65 29.30 -5.40
N GLY A 4 -35.81 29.62 -6.39
CA GLY A 4 -34.84 28.67 -6.91
C GLY A 4 -33.77 28.52 -5.86
N LEU A 5 -33.88 27.48 -5.02
CA LEU A 5 -32.72 26.98 -4.30
C LEU A 5 -31.66 26.71 -5.38
N GLY A 6 -30.60 27.52 -5.41
CA GLY A 6 -29.51 27.41 -6.37
C GLY A 6 -28.79 26.07 -6.24
N PRO A 7 -27.60 25.86 -6.84
CA PRO A 7 -26.92 24.57 -6.81
C PRO A 7 -26.43 24.12 -5.41
N TRP A 8 -26.72 24.89 -4.36
CA TRP A 8 -26.35 24.62 -2.97
C TRP A 8 -26.68 23.22 -2.45
N PRO A 9 -27.89 22.66 -2.65
CA PRO A 9 -28.20 21.33 -2.16
C PRO A 9 -27.44 20.26 -2.96
N VAL A 10 -27.17 20.50 -4.25
CA VAL A 10 -26.37 19.59 -5.09
C VAL A 10 -24.90 19.61 -4.63
N LEU A 11 -24.35 20.78 -4.34
CA LEU A 11 -22.99 20.93 -3.82
C LEU A 11 -22.84 20.31 -2.43
N ALA A 12 -23.83 20.51 -1.55
CA ALA A 12 -23.84 19.90 -0.22
C ALA A 12 -23.88 18.37 -0.31
N LEU A 13 -24.73 17.82 -1.17
CA LEU A 13 -24.82 16.38 -1.39
C LEU A 13 -23.52 15.81 -1.97
N ALA A 14 -22.91 16.49 -2.94
CA ALA A 14 -21.63 16.08 -3.52
C ALA A 14 -20.50 16.06 -2.48
N GLY A 15 -20.44 17.07 -1.59
CA GLY A 15 -19.47 17.11 -0.50
C GLY A 15 -19.64 15.97 0.50
N VAL A 16 -20.89 15.64 0.88
CA VAL A 16 -21.17 14.50 1.75
C VAL A 16 -20.78 13.18 1.09
N LEU A 17 -21.08 13.00 -0.19
CA LEU A 17 -20.73 11.77 -0.92
C LEU A 17 -19.21 11.60 -1.04
N LEU A 18 -18.46 12.67 -1.31
CA LEU A 18 -16.99 12.65 -1.34
C LEU A 18 -16.37 12.29 0.02
N ALA A 19 -16.93 12.80 1.12
CA ALA A 19 -16.47 12.48 2.47
C ALA A 19 -16.84 11.05 2.93
N ALA A 20 -17.87 10.46 2.30
CA ALA A 20 -18.37 9.13 2.63
C ALA A 20 -17.71 8.00 1.83
N VAL A 21 -16.89 8.30 0.81
CA VAL A 21 -16.11 7.26 0.12
C VAL A 21 -14.99 6.79 1.06
N PRO A 22 -14.92 5.50 1.44
CA PRO A 22 -13.78 4.93 2.14
C PRO A 22 -12.60 4.89 1.17
N GLY A 23 -11.91 6.01 1.06
CA GLY A 23 -10.81 6.23 0.15
C GLY A 23 -9.59 6.66 0.93
N CYS A 24 -8.53 5.86 0.85
CA CYS A 24 -7.16 6.19 1.27
C CYS A 24 -6.94 6.38 2.77
N ARG A 25 -7.76 5.75 3.62
CA ARG A 25 -7.43 5.64 5.04
C ARG A 25 -6.31 4.62 5.24
N GLU A 26 -5.25 5.02 5.95
CA GLU A 26 -4.05 4.20 6.13
C GLU A 26 -4.36 2.93 6.93
N ASP A 27 -5.27 3.05 7.89
CA ASP A 27 -5.77 2.00 8.77
C ASP A 27 -6.57 0.91 8.03
N GLU A 28 -7.11 1.20 6.85
CA GLU A 28 -7.87 0.23 6.05
C GLU A 28 -6.98 -0.63 5.14
N GLN A 29 -5.69 -0.32 4.99
CA GLN A 29 -4.85 -0.86 3.91
C GLN A 29 -4.06 -2.13 4.27
N ASN A 30 -4.19 -2.68 5.49
CA ASN A 30 -3.47 -3.89 5.97
C ASN A 30 -1.97 -3.93 5.57
N ARG A 31 -1.35 -2.75 5.43
CA ARG A 31 0.03 -2.59 4.99
C ARG A 31 0.59 -1.30 5.54
N VAL A 32 1.89 -1.31 5.81
CA VAL A 32 2.61 -0.13 6.25
C VAL A 32 2.80 0.82 5.06
N LEU A 33 2.37 2.07 5.20
CA LEU A 33 2.51 3.11 4.17
C LEU A 33 3.70 4.04 4.44
N GLY A 34 4.05 4.24 5.71
CA GLY A 34 5.23 4.98 6.14
C GLY A 34 6.34 4.05 6.60
N LEU A 35 7.41 3.95 5.81
CA LEU A 35 8.63 3.26 6.22
C LEU A 35 9.66 4.29 6.68
N GLU A 36 10.24 4.08 7.85
CA GLU A 36 11.34 4.91 8.30
C GLU A 36 12.55 4.69 7.38
N LYS A 37 13.09 5.79 6.86
CA LYS A 37 14.20 5.73 5.92
C LYS A 37 15.43 5.11 6.58
N GLY A 38 15.92 4.03 5.99
CA GLY A 38 17.10 3.33 6.49
C GLY A 38 16.79 2.27 7.55
N VAL A 39 15.52 2.09 7.92
CA VAL A 39 15.08 1.03 8.83
C VAL A 39 14.31 -0.03 8.05
N TYR A 40 14.75 -1.28 8.18
CA TYR A 40 14.00 -2.42 7.66
C TYR A 40 12.94 -2.84 8.69
N ALA A 41 11.67 -2.66 8.34
CA ALA A 41 10.54 -2.99 9.21
C ALA A 41 10.03 -4.44 9.06
N GLY A 42 10.73 -5.28 8.30
CA GLY A 42 10.38 -6.69 8.12
C GLY A 42 10.91 -7.58 9.24
N ALA A 43 10.53 -8.86 9.19
CA ALA A 43 11.10 -9.86 10.08
C ALA A 43 12.60 -10.01 9.82
N SER A 44 13.37 -10.32 10.86
CA SER A 44 14.80 -10.57 10.71
C SER A 44 15.04 -11.71 9.72
N ASP A 45 16.06 -11.54 8.90
CA ASP A 45 16.48 -12.57 7.96
C ASP A 45 16.92 -13.83 8.71
N THR A 46 16.68 -14.98 8.09
CA THR A 46 17.22 -16.26 8.56
C THR A 46 18.57 -16.51 7.88
N GLU A 47 19.58 -16.84 8.67
CA GLU A 47 20.88 -17.22 8.11
C GLU A 47 20.76 -18.48 7.26
N LEU A 48 21.39 -18.44 6.09
CA LEU A 48 21.46 -19.61 5.23
C LEU A 48 22.41 -20.65 5.84
N THR A 49 22.08 -21.93 5.67
CA THR A 49 23.02 -23.03 5.90
C THR A 49 24.00 -23.14 4.73
N GLU A 50 25.13 -23.83 4.95
CA GLU A 50 26.07 -24.13 3.87
C GLU A 50 25.46 -24.97 2.74
N ALA A 51 24.51 -25.86 3.08
CA ALA A 51 23.79 -26.65 2.09
C ALA A 51 22.93 -25.77 1.17
N GLN A 52 22.14 -24.86 1.77
CA GLN A 52 21.34 -23.89 1.01
C GLN A 52 22.21 -22.96 0.17
N ARG A 53 23.36 -22.51 0.70
CA ARG A 53 24.32 -21.69 -0.05
C ARG A 53 24.86 -22.44 -1.28
N ARG A 54 25.21 -23.73 -1.16
CA ARG A 54 25.66 -24.54 -2.30
C ARG A 54 24.57 -24.68 -3.36
N GLU A 55 23.35 -24.94 -2.94
CA GLU A 55 22.20 -25.10 -3.85
C GLU A 55 21.91 -23.82 -4.63
N LEU A 56 21.94 -22.67 -3.96
CA LEU A 56 21.75 -21.36 -4.59
C LEU A 56 22.84 -21.07 -5.63
N ARG A 57 24.11 -21.39 -5.34
CA ARG A 57 25.20 -21.26 -6.32
C ARG A 57 24.96 -22.13 -7.56
N GLN A 58 24.60 -23.40 -7.37
CA GLN A 58 24.29 -24.30 -8.49
C GLN A 58 23.09 -23.83 -9.32
N ARG A 59 22.10 -23.18 -8.69
CA ARG A 59 20.99 -22.53 -9.41
C ARG A 59 21.50 -21.36 -10.27
N GLY A 60 22.35 -20.51 -9.73
CA GLY A 60 22.93 -19.37 -10.45
C GLY A 60 23.74 -19.80 -11.68
N GLU A 61 24.58 -20.83 -11.57
CA GLU A 61 25.38 -21.32 -12.71
C GLU A 61 24.50 -21.82 -13.87
N ARG A 62 23.29 -22.33 -13.60
CA ARG A 62 22.34 -22.75 -14.64
C ARG A 62 21.62 -21.59 -15.34
N GLN A 63 21.69 -20.38 -14.78
CA GLN A 63 21.06 -19.18 -15.32
C GLN A 63 22.05 -18.26 -16.03
N ARG A 64 23.32 -18.68 -16.16
CA ARG A 64 24.33 -17.96 -16.92
C ARG A 64 24.11 -18.17 -18.42
N PHE A 65 24.07 -17.06 -19.18
CA PHE A 65 23.98 -17.05 -20.64
C PHE A 65 25.35 -17.21 -21.29
#